data_AF-A0A970VQX4-F1
#
_entry.id   AF-A0A970VQX4-F1
#
_cell.length_a   1.000
_cell.length_b   1.000
_cell.length_c   1.000
_cell.angle_alpha   90.00
_cell.angle_beta   90.00
_cell.angle_gamma   90.00
#
_symmetry.space_group_name_H-M   'P 1'
#
loop_
_entity.id
_entity.type
_entity.pdbx_description
1 polymer ?
#
loop_
_entity_poly.entity_id
_entity_poly.type
_entity_poly.pdbx_seq_one_letter_code
_entity_poly.pdbx_strand_id
1 'polypeptide(L)' 'MITNFERIIQETWRKYRIEGMAQGRAEGLALGREEGILEGKKLTARNALRMGLAPEQVARLAELSLAEVLQLREELGN' A
#
# COMPACT_ATOMS: atom_id res chain seq x y z
N MET A 1 33.43 -11.67 33.98
CA MET A 1 33.68 -12.35 32.68
C MET A 1 32.35 -12.85 32.19
N ILE A 2 31.89 -12.39 31.02
CA ILE A 2 30.71 -12.95 30.37
C ILE A 2 31.12 -14.31 29.80
N THR A 3 30.35 -15.35 30.09
CA THR A 3 30.64 -16.71 29.63
C THR A 3 30.35 -16.86 28.13
N ASN A 4 30.99 -17.82 27.48
CA ASN A 4 30.76 -18.12 26.05
C ASN A 4 29.27 -18.36 25.73
N PHE A 5 28.53 -18.89 26.71
CA PHE A 5 27.11 -19.19 26.58
C PHE A 5 26.24 -17.93 26.58
N GLU A 6 26.50 -17.00 27.50
CA GLU A 6 25.80 -15.70 27.56
C GLU A 6 26.04 -14.85 26.30
N ARG A 7 27.24 -14.96 25.70
CA ARG A 7 27.55 -14.29 24.43
C ARG A 7 26.70 -14.81 23.28
N ILE A 8 26.56 -16.12 23.14
CA ILE A 8 25.74 -16.74 22.08
C ILE A 8 24.28 -16.33 22.22
N ILE A 9 23.76 -16.32 23.45
CA ILE A 9 22.38 -15.90 23.73
C ILE A 9 22.21 -14.43 23.36
N GLN A 10 23.09 -13.54 23.83
CA GLN A 10 23.04 -12.11 23.48
C GLN A 10 23.04 -11.90 21.96
N GLU A 11 23.89 -12.61 21.22
CA GLU A 11 23.96 -12.52 19.76
C GLU A 11 22.70 -13.02 19.07
N THR A 12 22.10 -14.13 19.53
CA THR A 12 20.85 -14.63 18.95
C THR A 12 19.69 -13.67 19.21
N TRP A 13 19.50 -13.19 20.43
CA TRP A 13 18.46 -12.19 20.72
C TRP A 13 18.63 -10.92 19.90
N ARG A 14 19.87 -10.48 19.67
CA ARG A 14 20.17 -9.31 18.84
C ARG A 14 19.80 -9.56 17.37
N LYS A 15 20.12 -10.74 16.83
CA LYS A 15 19.74 -11.15 15.47
C LYS A 15 18.23 -11.22 15.31
N TYR A 16 17.52 -11.92 16.19
CA TYR A 16 16.05 -12.03 16.14
C TYR A 16 15.36 -10.67 16.21
N ARG A 17 15.86 -9.73 17.02
CA ARG A 17 15.30 -8.37 17.10
C ARG A 17 15.52 -7.58 15.81
N ILE A 18 16.70 -7.71 15.20
CA ILE A 18 17.02 -7.05 13.93
C ILE A 18 16.16 -7.63 12.81
N GLU A 19 16.04 -8.95 12.74
CA GLU A 19 15.22 -9.66 11.75
C GLU A 19 13.74 -9.30 11.89
N GLY A 20 13.19 -9.29 13.12
CA GLY A 20 11.80 -8.88 13.37
C GLY A 20 11.52 -7.42 13.00
N MET A 21 12.46 -6.50 13.25
CA MET A 21 12.33 -5.11 12.81
C MET A 21 12.42 -4.96 11.29
N ALA A 22 13.29 -5.75 10.63
CA ALA A 22 13.44 -5.73 9.19
C ALA A 22 12.19 -6.28 8.49
N GLN A 23 11.66 -7.41 8.97
CA GLN A 23 10.40 -7.99 8.46
C GLN A 23 9.23 -7.03 8.65
N GLY A 24 9.03 -6.48 9.87
CA GLY A 24 7.94 -5.54 10.12
C GLY A 24 8.01 -4.26 9.27
N ARG A 25 9.22 -3.75 8.98
CA ARG A 25 9.39 -2.61 8.05
C ARG A 25 9.09 -3.00 6.60
N ALA A 26 9.54 -4.17 6.16
CA ALA A 26 9.30 -4.63 4.80
C ALA A 26 7.81 -4.87 4.53
N GLU A 27 7.12 -5.52 5.47
CA GLU A 27 5.67 -5.73 5.41
C GLU A 27 4.89 -4.41 5.45
N GLY A 28 5.24 -3.50 6.36
CA GLY A 28 4.61 -2.19 6.43
C GLY A 28 4.82 -1.33 5.18
N LEU A 29 6.01 -1.40 4.57
CA LEU A 29 6.28 -0.69 3.32
C LEU A 29 5.52 -1.29 2.13
N ALA A 30 5.40 -2.61 2.07
CA ALA A 30 4.66 -3.29 1.00
C ALA A 30 3.17 -2.96 1.07
N LEU A 31 2.56 -3.11 2.25
CA LEU A 31 1.14 -2.79 2.48
C LEU A 31 0.86 -1.30 2.20
N GLY A 32 1.66 -0.39 2.77
CA GLY A 32 1.45 1.04 2.58
C GLY A 32 1.65 1.49 1.12
N ARG A 33 2.55 0.84 0.36
CA ARG A 33 2.72 1.13 -1.06
C ARG A 33 1.51 0.66 -1.88
N GLU A 34 0.97 -0.51 -1.58
CA GLU A 34 -0.18 -1.05 -2.29
C GLU A 34 -1.46 -0.24 -2.01
N GLU A 35 -1.71 0.11 -0.75
CA GLU A 35 -2.80 1.01 -0.35
C GLU A 35 -2.65 2.38 -1.01
N GLY A 36 -1.45 2.97 -1.00
CA GLY A 36 -1.20 4.27 -1.63
C GLY A 36 -1.38 4.28 -3.14
N ILE A 37 -1.02 3.19 -3.84
CA ILE A 37 -1.25 3.05 -5.29
C ILE A 37 -2.76 2.99 -5.56
N LEU A 38 -3.51 2.18 -4.81
CA LEU A 38 -4.96 2.05 -5.00
C LEU A 38 -5.69 3.37 -4.70
N GLU A 39 -5.35 4.05 -3.62
CA GLU A 39 -5.90 5.37 -3.31
C GLU A 39 -5.56 6.40 -4.39
N GLY A 40 -4.31 6.41 -4.88
CA GLY A 40 -3.89 7.30 -5.97
C GLY A 40 -4.65 7.08 -7.27
N LYS A 41 -4.92 5.82 -7.63
CA LYS A 41 -5.76 5.46 -8.80
C LYS A 41 -7.19 5.95 -8.62
N LYS A 42 -7.80 5.71 -7.45
CA LYS A 42 -9.15 6.20 -7.13
C LYS A 42 -9.25 7.72 -7.12
N LEU A 43 -8.26 8.42 -6.56
CA LEU A 43 -8.21 9.88 -6.53
C LEU A 43 -8.14 10.45 -7.95
N THR A 44 -7.26 9.89 -8.79
CA THR A 44 -7.12 10.25 -10.20
C THR A 44 -8.44 10.06 -10.95
N ALA A 45 -9.10 8.91 -10.74
CA ALA A 45 -10.38 8.62 -11.35
C ALA A 45 -11.48 9.60 -10.91
N ARG A 46 -11.57 9.89 -9.61
CA ARG A 46 -12.54 10.86 -9.07
C ARG A 46 -12.32 12.26 -9.63
N ASN A 47 -11.07 12.73 -9.69
CA ASN A 47 -10.75 14.03 -10.26
C ASN A 47 -11.14 14.10 -11.75
N ALA A 48 -10.83 13.05 -12.52
CA ALA A 48 -11.17 12.98 -13.93
C ALA A 48 -12.69 12.98 -14.16
N LEU A 49 -13.45 12.22 -13.36
CA LEU A 49 -14.92 12.23 -13.41
C LEU A 49 -15.50 13.61 -13.06
N ARG A 50 -14.96 14.30 -12.05
CA ARG A 50 -15.37 15.67 -11.69
C ARG A 50 -15.08 16.69 -12.80
N MET A 51 -14.04 16.45 -13.61
CA MET A 51 -13.74 17.26 -14.79
C MET A 51 -14.66 16.96 -15.98
N GLY A 52 -15.59 16.00 -15.87
CA GLY A 52 -16.55 15.66 -16.91
C GLY A 52 -16.00 14.70 -17.98
N LEU A 53 -14.88 14.02 -17.71
CA LEU A 53 -14.36 12.98 -18.61
C LEU A 53 -15.29 11.76 -18.66
N ALA A 54 -15.33 11.10 -19.82
CA ALA A 54 -16.12 9.89 -20.00
C ALA A 54 -15.58 8.73 -19.13
N PRO A 55 -16.44 7.92 -18.48
CA PRO A 55 -16.01 6.81 -17.64
C PRO A 55 -15.02 5.84 -18.32
N GLU A 56 -15.16 5.63 -19.63
CA GLU A 56 -14.28 4.79 -20.44
C GLU A 56 -12.87 5.38 -20.58
N GLN A 57 -12.77 6.71 -20.67
CA GLN A 57 -11.48 7.40 -20.70
C GLN A 57 -10.84 7.41 -19.31
N VAL A 58 -11.64 7.58 -18.25
CA VAL A 58 -11.17 7.54 -16.88
C VAL A 58 -10.64 6.16 -16.50
N ALA A 59 -11.33 5.09 -16.89
CA ALA A 59 -10.89 3.71 -16.69
C ALA A 59 -9.49 3.45 -17.28
N ARG A 60 -9.27 3.93 -18.52
CA ARG A 60 -7.96 3.83 -19.17
C ARG A 60 -6.88 4.67 -18.49
N LEU A 61 -7.21 5.87 -18.02
CA LEU A 61 -6.25 6.81 -17.45
C LEU A 61 -5.84 6.44 -16.02
N ALA A 62 -6.79 5.96 -15.21
CA ALA A 62 -6.56 5.55 -13.83
C ALA A 62 -6.14 4.08 -13.70
N GLU A 63 -6.05 3.34 -14.82
CA GLU A 63 -5.83 1.89 -14.85
C GLU A 63 -6.81 1.14 -13.93
N LEU A 64 -8.09 1.53 -14.00
CA LEU A 64 -9.19 0.92 -13.27
C LEU A 64 -10.17 0.26 -14.23
N SER A 65 -10.95 -0.67 -13.70
CA SER A 65 -12.02 -1.31 -14.45
C SER A 65 -13.15 -0.31 -14.73
N LEU A 66 -13.85 -0.44 -15.86
CA LEU A 66 -15.02 0.40 -16.14
C LEU A 66 -16.08 0.31 -15.02
N ALA A 67 -16.29 -0.89 -14.47
CA ALA A 67 -17.19 -1.12 -13.35
C ALA A 67 -16.80 -0.31 -12.10
N GLU A 68 -15.51 -0.27 -11.75
CA GLU A 68 -15.00 0.50 -10.61
C GLU A 68 -15.18 2.01 -10.81
N VAL A 69 -14.94 2.48 -12.03
CA VAL A 69 -15.15 3.90 -12.38
C VAL A 69 -16.62 4.29 -12.34
N LEU A 70 -17.52 3.40 -12.78
CA LEU A 70 -18.96 3.63 -12.70
C LEU A 70 -19.43 3.68 -11.24
N GLN A 71 -18.96 2.76 -10.40
CA GLN A 71 -19.22 2.81 -8.95
C GLN A 71 -18.71 4.12 -8.34
N LEU A 72 -17.48 4.53 -8.66
CA LEU A 72 -16.93 5.82 -8.20
C LEU A 72 -17.76 7.01 -8.67
N ARG A 73 -18.34 6.95 -9.88
CA ARG A 73 -19.22 8.00 -10.39
C ARG A 73 -20.54 8.05 -9.64
N GLU A 74 -21.12 6.90 -9.29
CA GLU A 74 -22.33 6.83 -8.47
C GLU A 74 -22.07 7.34 -7.05
N GLU A 75 -20.93 6.99 -6.44
CA GLU A 75 -20.50 7.52 -5.14
C GLU A 75 -20.32 9.05 -5.14
N LEU A 76 -19.89 9.65 -6.26
CA LEU A 76 -19.70 11.10 -6.39
C LEU A 76 -21.00 11.85 -6.69
N GLY A 77 -22.04 11.15 -7.18
CA GLY A 77 -23.32 11.72 -7.55
C GLY A 77 -24.37 11.69 -6.43
N ASN A 78 -24.11 10.96 -5.35
CA ASN A 78 -24.88 10.97 -4.09
C ASN A 78 -24.33 12.02 -3.12
#